data_AF-A0A358MNX7-F1
#
_entry.id   AF-A0A358MNX7-F1
#
_cell.length_a   1.000
_cell.length_b   1.000
_cell.length_c   1.000
_cell.angle_alpha   90.00
_cell.angle_beta   90.00
_cell.angle_gamma   90.00
#
_symmetry.space_group_name_H-M   'P 1'
#
loop_
_entity.id
_entity.type
_entity.pdbx_description
1 polymer ?
#
loop_
_entity_poly.entity_id
_entity_poly.type
_entity_poly.pdbx_seq_one_letter_code
_entity_poly.pdbx_strand_id
1 'polypeptide(L)'
;MSNTDPIHLNLQGSAASLFTRLDEEKNAKLASLIRALAFIAIESAHSGHPGGSSSKVEQLLALLLSGLYAFDPLDPKNPGRDRLVWSAGHCTPLLYGTLVLIYESLSRAGIKFDKEKLNAIIPECLLKFRHCDGISGHVESIYPLADVSTGSSGHGLSAAAGIAALHRSCGL
;
A
#
# COMPACT_ATOMS: atom_id res chain seq x y z
N MET A 1 -19.97 -47.54 6.38
CA MET A 1 -18.63 -46.92 6.42
C MET A 1 -18.77 -45.56 5.76
N SER A 2 -18.89 -44.49 6.56
CA SER A 2 -18.99 -43.12 6.05
C SER A 2 -17.63 -42.71 5.51
N ASN A 3 -17.55 -42.46 4.21
CA ASN A 3 -16.32 -41.98 3.58
C ASN A 3 -16.09 -40.52 3.99
N THR A 4 -15.30 -40.31 5.04
CA THR A 4 -14.87 -38.99 5.50
C THR A 4 -13.45 -38.72 5.00
N ASP A 5 -13.27 -38.73 3.68
CA ASP A 5 -12.06 -38.15 3.11
C ASP A 5 -12.10 -36.63 3.38
N PRO A 6 -11.02 -36.02 3.90
CA PRO A 6 -10.99 -34.58 4.14
C PRO A 6 -11.20 -33.85 2.80
N ILE A 7 -12.18 -32.94 2.79
CA ILE A 7 -12.41 -32.06 1.63
C ILE A 7 -11.16 -31.17 1.49
N HIS A 8 -10.30 -31.51 0.54
CA HIS A 8 -9.20 -30.64 0.14
C HIS A 8 -9.75 -29.60 -0.84
N LEU A 9 -9.77 -28.33 -0.43
CA LEU A 9 -10.18 -27.22 -1.29
C LEU A 9 -9.18 -27.08 -2.44
N ASN A 10 -9.54 -27.58 -3.62
CA ASN A 10 -8.77 -27.37 -4.85
C ASN A 10 -9.24 -26.08 -5.53
N LEU A 11 -8.43 -25.03 -5.40
CA LEU A 11 -8.68 -23.72 -6.01
C LEU A 11 -8.19 -23.62 -7.46
N GLN A 12 -7.56 -24.67 -8.01
CA GLN A 12 -7.12 -24.67 -9.40
C GLN A 12 -8.36 -24.68 -10.32
N GLY A 13 -8.64 -23.53 -10.94
CA GLY A 13 -9.67 -23.36 -11.97
C GLY A 13 -11.03 -22.85 -11.50
N SER A 14 -11.35 -22.89 -10.19
CA SER A 14 -12.66 -22.48 -9.66
C SER A 14 -12.71 -21.06 -9.08
N ALA A 15 -11.56 -20.51 -8.66
CA ALA A 15 -11.50 -19.21 -8.00
C ALA A 15 -11.51 -18.02 -8.97
N ALA A 16 -11.06 -18.21 -10.21
CA ALA A 16 -10.93 -17.13 -11.20
C ALA A 16 -12.28 -16.49 -11.58
N SER A 17 -13.36 -17.28 -11.56
CA SER A 17 -14.71 -16.79 -11.87
C SER A 17 -15.34 -15.93 -10.76
N LEU A 18 -14.78 -15.94 -9.54
CA LEU A 18 -15.29 -15.17 -8.40
C LEU A 18 -14.89 -13.68 -8.49
N PHE A 19 -13.87 -13.33 -9.27
CA PHE A 19 -13.32 -11.98 -9.34
C PHE A 19 -13.31 -11.45 -10.78
N THR A 20 -14.47 -11.37 -11.41
CA THR A 20 -14.67 -10.87 -12.79
C THR A 20 -14.23 -9.42 -13.04
N ARG A 21 -13.87 -8.67 -11.99
CA ARG A 21 -13.45 -7.25 -12.07
C ARG A 21 -11.93 -7.05 -12.07
N LEU A 22 -11.13 -8.08 -11.84
CA LEU A 22 -9.67 -7.95 -11.77
C LEU A 22 -9.03 -8.40 -13.09
N ASP A 23 -8.32 -7.47 -13.75
CA ASP A 23 -7.52 -7.76 -14.94
C ASP A 23 -6.13 -8.25 -14.49
N GLU A 24 -5.93 -9.57 -14.52
CA GLU A 24 -4.71 -10.23 -14.03
C GLU A 24 -3.43 -9.72 -14.72
N GLU A 25 -3.48 -9.51 -16.04
CA GLU A 25 -2.31 -9.07 -16.81
C GLU A 25 -1.93 -7.63 -16.44
N LYS A 26 -2.92 -6.72 -16.35
CA LYS A 26 -2.65 -5.35 -15.90
C LYS A 26 -2.16 -5.32 -14.47
N ASN A 27 -2.73 -6.13 -13.58
CA ASN A 27 -2.31 -6.21 -12.18
C ASN A 27 -0.86 -6.70 -12.05
N ALA A 28 -0.46 -7.71 -12.84
CA ALA A 28 0.92 -8.20 -12.86
C ALA A 28 1.91 -7.13 -13.34
N LYS A 29 1.53 -6.32 -14.34
CA LYS A 29 2.34 -5.18 -14.81
C LYS A 29 2.49 -4.11 -13.74
N LEU A 30 1.40 -3.72 -13.09
CA LEU A 30 1.44 -2.76 -11.97
C LEU A 30 2.29 -3.27 -10.82
N ALA A 31 2.17 -4.56 -10.48
CA ALA A 31 2.96 -5.17 -9.41
C ALA A 31 4.45 -5.14 -9.73
N SER A 32 4.82 -5.43 -10.98
CA SER A 32 6.20 -5.39 -11.46
C SER A 32 6.77 -3.96 -11.42
N LEU A 33 5.97 -2.96 -11.81
CA LEU A 33 6.35 -1.55 -11.73
C LEU A 33 6.59 -1.09 -10.28
N ILE A 34 5.68 -1.43 -9.36
CA ILE A 34 5.85 -1.10 -7.93
C ILE A 34 7.12 -1.74 -7.37
N ARG A 35 7.41 -3.00 -7.72
CA ARG A 35 8.67 -3.65 -7.32
C ARG A 35 9.89 -2.95 -7.88
N ALA A 36 9.87 -2.56 -9.15
CA ALA A 36 10.97 -1.83 -9.75
C ALA A 36 11.23 -0.49 -9.02
N LEU A 37 10.18 0.28 -8.74
CA LEU A 37 10.28 1.53 -7.97
C LEU A 37 10.80 1.28 -6.55
N ALA A 38 10.31 0.25 -5.86
CA ALA A 38 10.79 -0.14 -4.54
C ALA A 38 12.28 -0.50 -4.56
N PHE A 39 12.73 -1.23 -5.59
CA PHE A 39 14.15 -1.60 -5.75
C PHE A 39 15.03 -0.41 -6.12
N ILE A 40 14.54 0.56 -6.90
CA ILE A 40 15.26 1.81 -7.16
C ILE A 40 15.55 2.55 -5.84
N ALA A 41 14.54 2.70 -4.97
CA ALA A 41 14.75 3.33 -3.66
C ALA A 41 15.77 2.57 -2.79
N ILE A 42 15.62 1.24 -2.71
CA ILE A 42 16.52 0.38 -1.91
C ILE A 42 17.96 0.46 -2.44
N GLU A 43 18.14 0.40 -3.75
CA GLU A 43 19.45 0.47 -4.39
C GLU A 43 20.08 1.84 -4.17
N SER A 44 19.32 2.92 -4.34
CA SER A 44 19.81 4.28 -4.12
C SER A 44 20.34 4.52 -2.71
N ALA A 45 19.74 3.86 -1.71
CA ALA A 45 20.14 3.98 -0.31
C ALA A 45 21.14 2.88 0.14
N HIS A 46 21.40 1.88 -0.72
CA HIS A 46 22.01 0.59 -0.35
C HIS A 46 21.44 0.00 0.96
N SER A 47 20.15 0.23 1.20
CA SER A 47 19.51 -0.04 2.49
C SER A 47 18.00 -0.12 2.35
N GLY A 48 17.37 -1.13 2.96
CA GLY A 48 15.91 -1.27 2.94
C GLY A 48 15.45 -2.71 3.08
N HIS A 49 14.13 -2.93 2.93
CA HIS A 49 13.50 -4.23 3.14
C HIS A 49 12.84 -4.75 1.85
N PRO A 50 13.60 -5.38 0.93
CA PRO A 50 13.09 -5.83 -0.36
C PRO A 50 12.06 -6.95 -0.23
N GLY A 51 12.33 -7.96 0.60
CA GLY A 51 11.47 -9.16 0.70
C GLY A 51 10.07 -8.84 1.20
N GLY A 52 9.97 -8.15 2.34
CA GLY A 52 8.69 -7.78 2.96
C GLY A 52 7.86 -6.81 2.11
N SER A 53 8.54 -5.93 1.35
CA SER A 53 7.90 -4.99 0.42
C SER A 53 7.39 -5.71 -0.83
N SER A 54 8.21 -6.57 -1.44
CA SER A 54 7.87 -7.30 -2.65
C SER A 54 6.75 -8.32 -2.42
N SER A 55 6.70 -8.98 -1.27
CA SER A 55 5.69 -10.03 -0.99
C SER A 55 4.27 -9.52 -0.73
N LYS A 56 4.11 -8.21 -0.51
CA LYS A 56 2.80 -7.59 -0.18
C LYS A 56 2.20 -6.78 -1.33
N VAL A 57 2.89 -6.70 -2.47
CA VAL A 57 2.47 -5.87 -3.61
C VAL A 57 1.08 -6.27 -4.10
N GLU A 58 0.83 -7.56 -4.29
CA GLU A 58 -0.46 -8.08 -4.76
C GLU A 58 -1.58 -7.79 -3.76
N GLN A 59 -1.29 -7.90 -2.46
CA GLN A 59 -2.29 -7.62 -1.41
C GLN A 59 -2.70 -6.15 -1.41
N LEU A 60 -1.73 -5.23 -1.53
CA LEU A 60 -2.02 -3.80 -1.60
C LEU A 60 -2.73 -3.42 -2.89
N LEU A 61 -2.32 -3.97 -4.03
CA LEU A 61 -3.01 -3.74 -5.30
C LEU A 61 -4.44 -4.28 -5.28
N ALA A 62 -4.66 -5.47 -4.73
CA ALA A 62 -6.00 -6.01 -4.57
C ALA A 62 -6.88 -5.09 -3.72
N LEU A 63 -6.35 -4.56 -2.60
CA LEU A 63 -7.06 -3.59 -1.77
C LEU A 63 -7.45 -2.34 -2.58
N LEU A 64 -6.47 -1.69 -3.22
CA LEU A 64 -6.67 -0.43 -3.94
C LEU A 64 -7.56 -0.57 -5.19
N LEU A 65 -7.50 -1.71 -5.89
CA LEU A 65 -8.21 -1.93 -7.16
C LEU A 65 -9.54 -2.68 -6.99
N SER A 66 -9.83 -3.22 -5.80
CA SER A 66 -11.10 -3.92 -5.54
C SER A 66 -12.34 -3.04 -5.65
N GLY A 67 -12.18 -1.72 -5.53
CA GLY A 67 -13.28 -0.77 -5.38
C GLY A 67 -13.90 -0.77 -3.97
N LEU A 68 -13.30 -1.48 -3.01
CA LEU A 68 -13.75 -1.51 -1.61
C LEU A 68 -13.05 -0.48 -0.74
N TYR A 69 -11.81 -0.09 -1.08
CA TYR A 69 -11.03 0.85 -0.28
C TYR A 69 -11.26 2.28 -0.76
N ALA A 70 -11.97 3.06 0.06
CA ALA A 70 -12.23 4.47 -0.17
C ALA A 70 -10.99 5.31 0.14
N PHE A 71 -10.34 5.83 -0.90
CA PHE A 71 -9.17 6.68 -0.78
C PHE A 71 -9.11 7.70 -1.92
N ASP A 72 -8.95 8.98 -1.56
CA ASP A 72 -8.69 10.06 -2.50
C ASP A 72 -7.22 10.52 -2.36
N PRO A 73 -6.38 10.39 -3.39
CA PRO A 73 -5.00 10.85 -3.35
C PRO A 73 -4.84 12.39 -3.29
N LEU A 74 -5.90 13.15 -3.61
CA LEU A 74 -5.96 14.61 -3.50
C LEU A 74 -6.50 15.09 -2.15
N ASP A 75 -7.18 14.20 -1.40
CA ASP A 75 -7.57 14.40 0.00
C ASP A 75 -7.22 13.15 0.84
N PRO A 76 -5.93 12.81 0.95
CA PRO A 76 -5.48 11.54 1.51
C PRO A 76 -5.63 11.45 3.03
N LYS A 77 -6.13 12.51 3.68
CA LYS A 77 -6.38 12.59 5.12
C LYS A 77 -7.86 12.81 5.45
N ASN A 78 -8.76 12.67 4.47
CA ASN A 78 -10.20 12.78 4.66
C ASN A 78 -10.69 11.93 5.86
N PRO A 79 -11.44 12.50 6.82
CA PRO A 79 -11.91 11.78 7.99
C PRO A 79 -12.79 10.55 7.70
N GLY A 80 -13.61 10.60 6.65
CA GLY A 80 -14.58 9.57 6.28
C GLY A 80 -14.05 8.48 5.35
N ARG A 81 -12.75 8.47 5.05
CA ARG A 81 -12.12 7.46 4.18
C ARG A 81 -11.70 6.23 4.99
N ASP A 82 -11.45 5.13 4.28
CA ASP A 82 -10.88 3.91 4.87
C ASP A 82 -9.46 4.12 5.36
N ARG A 83 -9.08 3.36 6.39
CA ARG A 83 -7.81 3.56 7.11
C ARG A 83 -6.84 2.43 6.80
N LEU A 84 -5.59 2.78 6.51
CA LEU A 84 -4.53 1.82 6.24
C LEU A 84 -3.39 1.99 7.25
N VAL A 85 -3.15 0.91 8.00
CA VAL A 85 -2.08 0.86 8.99
C VAL A 85 -1.05 -0.19 8.60
N TRP A 86 0.19 0.26 8.45
CA TRP A 86 1.32 -0.60 8.08
C TRP A 86 1.92 -1.24 9.33
N SER A 87 1.37 -2.37 9.79
CA SER A 87 1.94 -3.06 10.97
C SER A 87 3.42 -3.46 10.75
N ALA A 88 3.76 -3.84 9.51
CA ALA A 88 5.15 -3.98 9.07
C ALA A 88 5.69 -2.63 8.55
N GLY A 89 5.89 -1.67 9.46
CA GLY A 89 6.29 -0.29 9.13
C GLY A 89 7.64 -0.15 8.43
N HIS A 90 8.43 -1.21 8.36
CA HIS A 90 9.70 -1.25 7.63
C HIS A 90 9.54 -1.55 6.12
N CYS A 91 8.34 -1.92 5.66
CA CYS A 91 8.01 -2.16 4.25
C CYS A 91 7.72 -0.86 3.47
N THR A 92 8.38 0.25 3.83
CA THR A 92 8.24 1.54 3.15
C THR A 92 8.58 1.56 1.66
N PRO A 93 9.49 0.73 1.12
CA PRO A 93 9.69 0.68 -0.33
C PRO A 93 8.40 0.35 -1.10
N LEU A 94 7.52 -0.51 -0.56
CA LEU A 94 6.20 -0.76 -1.15
C LEU A 94 5.32 0.49 -1.08
N LEU A 95 5.22 1.14 0.10
CA LEU A 95 4.45 2.38 0.26
C LEU A 95 4.88 3.43 -0.77
N TYR A 96 6.19 3.72 -0.85
CA TYR A 96 6.69 4.77 -1.74
C TYR A 96 6.57 4.41 -3.22
N GLY A 97 6.83 3.15 -3.60
CA GLY A 97 6.61 2.70 -4.98
C GLY A 97 5.16 2.85 -5.42
N THR A 98 4.20 2.55 -4.53
CA THR A 98 2.77 2.75 -4.78
C THR A 98 2.39 4.22 -4.86
N LEU A 99 2.91 5.07 -3.97
CA LEU A 99 2.63 6.51 -4.00
C LEU A 99 3.18 7.18 -5.26
N VAL A 100 4.40 6.83 -5.68
CA VAL A 100 4.97 7.31 -6.96
C VAL A 100 4.06 6.93 -8.11
N LEU A 101 3.64 5.66 -8.19
CA LEU A 101 2.73 5.21 -9.24
C LEU A 101 1.43 6.04 -9.27
N ILE A 102 0.84 6.32 -8.10
CA ILE A 102 -0.39 7.12 -7.98
C ILE A 102 -0.16 8.56 -8.47
N TYR A 103 0.83 9.26 -7.93
CA TYR A 103 1.04 10.69 -8.24
C TYR A 103 1.58 10.93 -9.65
N GLU A 104 2.38 9.99 -10.19
CA GLU A 104 2.76 10.03 -11.61
C GLU A 104 1.56 9.79 -12.52
N SER A 105 0.65 8.88 -12.16
CA SER A 105 -0.57 8.65 -12.93
C SER A 105 -1.46 9.89 -12.96
N LEU A 106 -1.63 10.58 -11.82
CA LEU A 106 -2.36 11.86 -11.74
C LEU A 106 -1.70 12.94 -12.61
N SER A 107 -0.37 13.07 -12.52
CA SER A 107 0.38 14.06 -13.30
C SER A 107 0.25 13.81 -14.81
N ARG A 108 0.34 12.56 -15.25
CA ARG A 108 0.14 12.15 -16.65
C ARG A 108 -1.28 12.36 -17.15
N ALA A 109 -2.27 12.27 -16.25
CA ALA A 109 -3.65 12.61 -16.55
C ALA A 109 -3.91 14.13 -16.60
N GLY A 110 -2.90 14.97 -16.39
CA GLY A 110 -3.01 16.43 -16.38
C GLY A 110 -3.65 17.00 -15.11
N ILE A 111 -3.80 16.19 -14.06
CA ILE A 111 -4.36 16.62 -12.78
C ILE A 111 -3.28 17.35 -12.00
N LYS A 112 -3.54 18.61 -11.68
CA LYS A 112 -2.64 19.44 -10.87
C LYS A 112 -2.90 19.21 -9.38
N PHE A 113 -1.83 19.09 -8.61
CA PHE A 113 -1.89 18.95 -7.16
C PHE A 113 -0.66 19.61 -6.52
N ASP A 114 -0.81 20.03 -5.27
CA ASP A 114 0.26 20.59 -4.48
C ASP A 114 1.07 19.46 -3.84
N LYS A 115 2.30 19.27 -4.31
CA LYS A 115 3.17 18.17 -3.89
C LYS A 115 3.55 18.26 -2.41
N GLU A 116 3.83 19.47 -1.92
CA GLU A 116 4.28 19.69 -0.55
C GLU A 116 3.12 19.52 0.43
N LYS A 117 1.97 20.13 0.12
CA LYS A 117 0.78 20.02 0.97
C LYS A 117 0.31 18.57 1.14
N LEU A 118 0.43 17.76 0.09
CA LEU A 118 -0.02 16.36 0.11
C LEU A 118 1.05 15.39 0.61
N ASN A 119 2.29 15.84 0.86
CA ASN A 119 3.45 14.95 1.01
C ASN A 119 3.51 13.92 -0.14
N ALA A 120 3.26 14.39 -1.36
CA ALA A 120 3.21 13.54 -2.54
C ALA A 120 4.60 12.99 -2.85
N ILE A 121 4.70 11.68 -3.07
CA ILE A 121 5.96 11.03 -3.44
C ILE A 121 6.05 11.00 -4.96
N ILE A 122 7.10 11.61 -5.49
CA ILE A 122 7.44 11.63 -6.92
C ILE A 122 8.72 10.79 -7.15
N PRO A 123 9.05 10.41 -8.40
CA PRO A 123 10.18 9.52 -8.68
C PRO A 123 11.51 9.99 -8.05
N GLU A 124 11.77 11.29 -8.02
CA GLU A 124 13.01 11.87 -7.47
C GLU A 124 13.14 11.65 -5.96
N CYS A 125 12.02 11.51 -5.24
CA CYS A 125 12.04 11.24 -3.80
C CYS A 125 12.69 9.89 -3.48
N LEU A 126 12.56 8.90 -4.37
CA LEU A 126 13.14 7.57 -4.19
C LEU A 126 14.67 7.61 -4.10
N LEU A 127 15.30 8.57 -4.76
CA LEU A 127 16.75 8.77 -4.73
C LEU A 127 17.27 9.28 -3.39
N LYS A 128 16.37 9.82 -2.54
CA LYS A 128 16.66 10.29 -1.19
C LYS A 128 16.13 9.35 -0.11
N PHE A 129 15.81 8.09 -0.45
CA PHE A 129 15.33 7.15 0.55
C PHE A 129 16.35 6.97 1.68
N ARG A 130 15.89 7.08 2.93
CA ARG A 130 16.71 6.99 4.16
C ARG A 130 17.79 8.07 4.32
N HIS A 131 17.73 9.14 3.55
CA HIS A 131 18.58 10.32 3.77
C HIS A 131 17.94 11.25 4.81
N CYS A 132 18.76 12.04 5.52
CA CYS A 132 18.28 12.95 6.57
C CYS A 132 17.28 13.99 6.05
N ASP A 133 17.39 14.40 4.80
CA ASP A 133 16.52 15.35 4.10
C ASP A 133 15.54 14.64 3.13
N GLY A 134 15.36 13.33 3.30
CA GLY A 134 14.63 12.47 2.37
C GLY A 134 13.48 11.70 3.00
N ILE A 135 12.96 10.74 2.24
CA ILE A 135 11.83 9.91 2.67
C ILE A 135 12.28 8.82 3.65
N SER A 136 11.46 8.60 4.68
CA SER A 136 11.84 7.84 5.87
C SER A 136 12.01 6.34 5.64
N GLY A 137 12.91 5.71 6.40
CA GLY A 137 13.12 4.25 6.38
C GLY A 137 12.00 3.44 7.03
N HIS A 138 11.09 4.10 7.74
CA HIS A 138 9.92 3.55 8.40
C HIS A 138 8.68 4.39 8.05
N VAL A 139 7.49 3.80 8.17
CA VAL A 139 6.24 4.49 7.81
C VAL A 139 6.00 5.63 8.79
N GLU A 140 5.72 6.82 8.25
CA GLU A 140 5.32 8.00 8.99
C GLU A 140 3.91 8.42 8.58
N SER A 141 3.10 8.86 9.56
CA SER A 141 1.69 9.26 9.33
C SER A 141 1.52 10.50 8.47
N ILE A 142 2.60 11.20 8.11
CA ILE A 142 2.56 12.35 7.21
C ILE A 142 2.24 11.94 5.78
N TYR A 143 2.61 10.72 5.38
CA TYR A 143 2.45 10.28 4.01
C TYR A 143 1.00 9.85 3.70
N PRO A 144 0.55 10.02 2.45
CA PRO A 144 -0.67 9.39 1.96
C PRO A 144 -0.60 7.87 2.15
N LEU A 145 -1.75 7.19 2.30
CA LEU A 145 -1.85 5.76 2.61
C LEU A 145 -1.20 5.31 3.94
N ALA A 146 -0.76 6.22 4.81
CA ALA A 146 -0.24 5.91 6.13
C ALA A 146 -1.03 6.65 7.23
N ASP A 147 -1.86 5.95 8.00
CA ASP A 147 -2.63 6.58 9.09
C ASP A 147 -1.84 6.69 10.40
N VAL A 148 -0.81 5.87 10.58
CA VAL A 148 -0.05 5.79 11.84
C VAL A 148 1.43 5.61 11.54
N SER A 149 2.29 6.32 12.27
CA SER A 149 3.72 6.11 12.22
C SER A 149 4.07 4.77 12.89
N THR A 150 4.79 3.91 12.18
CA THR A 150 5.10 2.55 12.61
C THR A 150 6.54 2.20 12.29
N GLY A 151 7.05 1.12 12.85
CA GLY A 151 8.42 0.63 12.64
C GLY A 151 8.80 -0.34 13.75
N SER A 152 8.53 0.05 14.98
CA SER A 152 8.52 -0.83 16.14
C SER A 152 7.37 -1.83 16.03
N SER A 153 7.69 -3.11 15.92
CA SER A 153 6.73 -4.21 15.79
C SER A 153 5.65 -4.18 16.87
N GLY A 154 4.41 -4.48 16.48
CA GLY A 154 3.25 -4.52 17.39
C GLY A 154 2.45 -3.22 17.47
N HIS A 155 3.05 -2.05 17.20
CA HIS A 155 2.33 -0.77 17.29
C HIS A 155 1.18 -0.65 16.28
N GLY A 156 1.39 -1.10 15.04
CA GLY A 156 0.40 -0.94 13.99
C GLY A 156 -0.90 -1.69 14.27
N LEU A 157 -0.83 -2.91 14.82
CA LEU A 157 -2.04 -3.68 15.14
C LEU A 157 -2.86 -3.00 16.24
N SER A 158 -2.22 -2.57 17.31
CA SER A 158 -2.90 -1.85 18.41
C SER A 158 -3.52 -0.54 17.94
N ALA A 159 -2.82 0.21 17.09
CA ALA A 159 -3.33 1.46 16.54
C ALA A 159 -4.50 1.23 15.57
N ALA A 160 -4.43 0.20 14.72
CA ALA A 160 -5.53 -0.19 13.85
C ALA A 160 -6.79 -0.57 14.64
N ALA A 161 -6.64 -1.29 15.75
CA ALA A 161 -7.76 -1.62 16.63
C ALA A 161 -8.42 -0.36 17.24
N GLY A 162 -7.60 0.61 17.67
CA GLY A 162 -8.11 1.90 18.17
C GLY A 162 -8.85 2.70 17.10
N ILE A 163 -8.32 2.75 15.87
CA ILE A 163 -8.96 3.40 14.73
C ILE A 163 -10.30 2.74 14.40
N ALA A 164 -10.35 1.41 14.36
CA ALA A 164 -11.58 0.67 14.08
C ALA A 164 -12.65 0.90 15.17
N ALA A 165 -12.25 0.93 16.44
CA ALA A 165 -13.16 1.23 17.55
C ALA A 165 -13.72 2.65 17.47
N LEU A 166 -12.88 3.63 17.07
CA LEU A 166 -13.29 5.01 16.85
C LEU A 166 -14.26 5.15 15.67
N HIS A 167 -13.96 4.52 14.52
CA HIS A 167 -14.85 4.55 13.36
C HIS A 167 -16.23 3.99 13.71
N ARG A 168 -16.26 2.84 14.38
CA ARG A 168 -17.50 2.23 14.87
C ARG A 168 -18.29 3.15 15.82
N SER A 169 -17.62 3.92 16.68
CA SER A 169 -18.32 4.83 17.61
C SER A 169 -18.84 6.10 16.93
N CYS A 170 -18.24 6.49 15.80
CA CYS A 170 -18.70 7.61 14.96
C CYS A 170 -19.81 7.23 13.97
N GLY A 171 -20.22 5.96 13.90
CA GLY A 171 -21.22 5.48 12.94
C GLY A 171 -20.71 5.38 11.50
N LEU A 172 -19.39 5.23 11.34
CA LEU A 172 -18.71 4.93 10.09
C LEU A 172 -18.44 3.42 9.98
#